data_AF-A0A0D5YQM5-F1
#
_entry.id   AF-A0A0D5YQM5-F1
#
_cell.length_a   1.000
_cell.length_b   1.000
_cell.length_c   1.000
_cell.angle_alpha   90.00
_cell.angle_beta   90.00
_cell.angle_gamma   90.00
#
_symmetry.space_group_name_H-M   'P 1'
#
loop_
_entity.id
_entity.type
_entity.pdbx_description
1 polymer ?
#
loop_
_entity_poly.entity_id
_entity_poly.type
_entity_poly.pdbx_seq_one_letter_code
_entity_poly.pdbx_strand_id
1 'polypeptide(L)'
;MNTMNSNPKTDFLLGAGLDILHQESNEWLDTIAFWKDETRFFAKLLQKKKIKNGTEPEYAKMLDNLDRLHAELFDYLAEDIIKHEKVLARLQKGEKGLADADYRQKHRELKKKMEVFTSDFREFKKMVFGYVKAL
;
A
#
# COMPACT_ATOMS: atom_id res chain seq x y z
N MET A 1 25.91 18.13 14.69
CA MET A 1 25.70 16.76 14.17
C MET A 1 25.75 15.82 15.36
N ASN A 2 24.60 15.29 15.79
CA ASN A 2 24.56 14.33 16.90
C ASN A 2 24.53 12.93 16.29
N THR A 3 25.64 12.21 16.40
CA THR A 3 25.78 10.81 16.03
C THR A 3 24.84 9.98 16.89
N MET A 4 23.76 9.46 16.29
CA MET A 4 23.01 8.35 16.88
C MET A 4 23.94 7.14 16.91
N ASN A 5 24.47 6.83 18.09
CA ASN A 5 25.12 5.56 18.36
C ASN A 5 24.06 4.45 18.28
N SER A 6 23.78 3.92 17.10
CA SER A 6 23.07 2.64 17.02
C SER A 6 24.01 1.57 17.56
N ASN A 7 23.68 1.01 18.71
CA ASN A 7 24.41 -0.12 19.26
C ASN A 7 23.92 -1.37 18.49
N PRO A 8 24.80 -2.07 17.74
CA PRO A 8 24.39 -3.20 16.90
C PRO A 8 23.78 -4.36 17.71
N LYS A 9 24.06 -4.42 19.03
CA LYS A 9 23.43 -5.40 19.93
C LYS A 9 21.95 -5.12 20.18
N THR A 10 21.50 -3.86 20.18
CA THR A 10 20.07 -3.52 20.32
C THR A 10 19.31 -3.80 19.02
N ASP A 11 19.91 -3.55 17.85
CA ASP A 11 19.31 -3.93 16.57
C ASP A 11 19.11 -5.46 16.51
N PHE A 12 20.11 -6.25 16.89
CA PHE A 12 20.00 -7.71 16.90
C PHE A 12 18.92 -8.25 17.88
N LEU A 13 18.61 -7.53 18.95
CA LEU A 13 17.62 -7.93 19.97
C LEU A 13 16.19 -7.43 19.68
N LEU A 14 16.03 -6.36 18.89
CA LEU A 14 14.74 -5.71 18.59
C LEU A 14 14.17 -6.09 17.21
N GLY A 15 14.92 -6.80 16.37
CA GLY A 15 14.56 -7.17 14.99
C GLY A 15 15.16 -6.20 13.97
N ALA A 16 14.46 -5.91 12.86
CA ALA A 16 14.97 -4.94 11.88
C ALA A 16 15.15 -3.54 12.52
N GLY A 17 16.20 -2.81 12.13
CA GLY A 17 16.43 -1.43 12.56
C GLY A 17 15.27 -0.50 12.16
N LEU A 18 15.07 0.59 12.90
CA LEU A 18 14.00 1.55 12.61
C LEU A 18 14.14 2.20 11.22
N ASP A 19 15.36 2.31 10.72
CA ASP A 19 15.72 2.73 9.36
C ASP A 19 15.21 1.73 8.29
N ILE A 20 15.33 0.43 8.55
CA ILE A 20 14.80 -0.60 7.65
C ILE A 20 13.27 -0.53 7.61
N LEU A 21 12.63 -0.37 8.78
CA LEU A 21 11.17 -0.24 8.85
C LEU A 21 10.68 1.05 8.17
N HIS A 22 11.44 2.14 8.28
CA HIS A 22 11.17 3.38 7.56
C HIS A 22 11.22 3.17 6.04
N GLN A 23 12.28 2.51 5.56
CA GLN A 23 12.43 2.22 4.15
C GLN A 23 11.27 1.35 3.63
N GLU A 24 10.89 0.30 4.36
CA GLU A 24 9.77 -0.56 4.00
C GLU A 24 8.45 0.24 3.90
N SER A 25 8.19 1.19 4.81
CA SER A 25 7.02 2.07 4.72
C SER A 25 7.05 2.98 3.47
N ASN A 26 8.21 3.51 3.09
CA ASN A 26 8.34 4.31 1.88
C ASN A 26 8.08 3.47 0.62
N GLU A 27 8.62 2.26 0.55
CA GLU A 27 8.36 1.32 -0.54
C GLU A 27 6.87 0.97 -0.67
N TRP A 28 6.14 0.89 0.45
CA TRP A 28 4.69 0.72 0.43
C TRP A 28 3.96 1.94 -0.16
N LEU A 29 4.38 3.16 0.17
CA LEU A 29 3.79 4.38 -0.41
C LEU A 29 4.02 4.44 -1.92
N ASP A 30 5.22 4.11 -2.38
CA ASP A 30 5.55 4.04 -3.81
C ASP A 30 4.70 2.97 -4.52
N THR A 31 4.54 1.81 -3.89
CA THR A 31 3.69 0.72 -4.39
C THR A 31 2.23 1.16 -4.53
N ILE A 32 1.69 1.85 -3.52
CA ILE A 32 0.32 2.36 -3.55
C ILE A 32 0.16 3.43 -4.65
N ALA A 33 1.14 4.34 -4.80
CA ALA A 33 1.13 5.33 -5.87
C ALA A 33 1.11 4.66 -7.25
N PHE A 34 1.94 3.63 -7.44
CA PHE A 34 1.94 2.82 -8.66
C PHE A 34 0.58 2.16 -8.92
N TRP A 35 -0.06 1.56 -7.90
CA TRP A 35 -1.39 0.97 -8.04
C TRP A 35 -2.47 2.00 -8.42
N LYS A 36 -2.39 3.23 -7.91
CA LYS A 36 -3.30 4.33 -8.30
C LYS A 36 -3.16 4.69 -9.76
N ASP A 37 -1.95 4.70 -10.30
CA ASP A 37 -1.73 4.97 -11.72
C ASP A 37 -2.16 3.79 -12.59
N GLU A 38 -1.91 2.56 -12.13
CA GLU A 38 -2.29 1.36 -12.86
C GLU A 38 -3.81 1.18 -12.93
N THR A 39 -4.55 1.55 -11.89
CA THR A 39 -6.02 1.55 -11.89
C THR A 39 -6.61 2.58 -12.84
N ARG A 40 -6.00 3.78 -12.97
CA ARG A 40 -6.34 4.74 -14.03
C ARG A 40 -6.10 4.17 -15.43
N PHE A 41 -5.03 3.38 -15.60
CA PHE A 41 -4.77 2.68 -16.85
C PHE A 41 -5.85 1.63 -17.14
N PHE A 42 -6.26 0.84 -16.14
CA PHE A 42 -7.34 -0.14 -16.30
C PHE A 42 -8.68 0.50 -16.66
N ALA A 43 -9.04 1.63 -16.05
CA ALA A 43 -10.24 2.38 -16.41
C ALA A 43 -10.27 2.71 -17.92
N LYS A 44 -9.16 3.26 -18.43
CA LYS A 44 -9.01 3.60 -19.87
C LYS A 44 -9.08 2.36 -20.75
N LEU A 45 -8.44 1.25 -20.32
CA LEU A 45 -8.41 0.00 -21.07
C LEU A 45 -9.82 -0.62 -21.18
N LEU A 46 -10.55 -0.68 -20.08
CA LEU A 46 -11.92 -1.17 -20.02
C LEU A 46 -12.85 -0.30 -20.88
N GLN A 47 -12.74 1.03 -20.78
CA GLN A 47 -13.54 1.97 -21.58
C GLN A 47 -13.35 1.73 -23.09
N LYS A 48 -12.10 1.53 -23.53
CA LYS A 48 -11.77 1.23 -24.93
C LYS A 48 -12.39 -0.08 -25.41
N LYS A 49 -12.41 -1.13 -24.59
CA LYS A 49 -13.03 -2.43 -24.93
C LYS A 49 -14.55 -2.30 -25.03
N LYS A 50 -15.21 -1.58 -24.11
CA LYS A 50 -16.65 -1.32 -24.15
C LYS A 50 -17.08 -0.65 -25.46
N ILE A 51 -16.36 0.37 -25.91
CA ILE A 51 -16.66 1.09 -27.16
C ILE A 51 -16.63 0.14 -28.36
N LYS A 52 -15.72 -0.85 -28.36
CA LYS A 52 -15.58 -1.82 -29.46
C LYS A 52 -16.68 -2.88 -29.48
N ASN A 53 -17.11 -3.37 -28.32
CA ASN A 53 -17.91 -4.60 -28.23
C ASN A 53 -19.38 -4.40 -27.85
N GLY A 54 -19.80 -3.21 -27.40
CA GLY A 54 -21.20 -2.94 -27.07
C GLY A 54 -21.68 -3.66 -25.79
N THR A 55 -21.44 -3.02 -24.64
CA THR A 55 -21.95 -3.29 -23.28
C THR A 55 -22.19 -4.75 -22.85
N GLU A 56 -21.26 -5.29 -22.05
CA GLU A 56 -21.46 -6.49 -21.25
C GLU A 56 -21.65 -6.15 -19.76
N PRO A 57 -22.50 -6.88 -19.00
CA PRO A 57 -22.67 -6.72 -17.56
C PRO A 57 -21.35 -6.92 -16.76
N GLU A 58 -20.35 -7.58 -17.34
CA GLU A 58 -19.02 -7.77 -16.77
C GLU A 58 -18.20 -6.47 -16.69
N TYR A 59 -18.36 -5.57 -17.68
CA TYR A 59 -17.74 -4.25 -17.64
C TYR A 59 -18.25 -3.42 -16.45
N ALA A 60 -19.56 -3.44 -16.20
CA ALA A 60 -20.17 -2.68 -15.10
C ALA A 60 -19.68 -3.17 -13.73
N LYS A 61 -19.55 -4.50 -13.56
CA LYS A 61 -18.95 -5.10 -12.35
C LYS A 61 -17.48 -4.72 -12.18
N MET A 62 -16.70 -4.65 -13.26
CA MET A 62 -15.29 -4.23 -13.18
C MET A 62 -15.14 -2.76 -12.81
N LEU A 63 -16.02 -1.89 -13.31
CA LEU A 63 -16.00 -0.47 -12.95
C LEU A 63 -16.37 -0.26 -11.48
N ASP A 64 -17.41 -0.95 -10.98
CA ASP A 64 -17.80 -0.92 -9.55
C ASP A 64 -16.63 -1.37 -8.65
N ASN A 65 -15.95 -2.46 -9.02
CA ASN A 65 -14.77 -2.92 -8.31
C ASN A 65 -13.62 -1.90 -8.34
N LEU A 66 -13.42 -1.21 -9.48
CA LEU A 66 -12.38 -0.19 -9.62
C LEU A 66 -12.67 1.05 -8.76
N ASP A 67 -13.92 1.53 -8.74
CA ASP A 67 -14.34 2.69 -7.95
C ASP A 67 -14.21 2.40 -6.45
N ARG A 68 -14.55 1.19 -6.01
CA ARG A 68 -14.38 0.74 -4.60
C ARG A 68 -12.91 0.62 -4.19
N LEU A 69 -12.04 0.14 -5.09
CA LEU A 69 -10.59 0.09 -4.85
C LEU A 69 -9.98 1.50 -4.76
N HIS A 70 -10.44 2.44 -5.60
CA HIS A 70 -9.92 3.81 -5.64
C HIS A 70 -10.37 4.69 -4.47
N ALA A 71 -11.66 4.71 -4.17
CA ALA A 71 -12.26 5.78 -3.36
C ALA A 71 -11.94 5.70 -1.87
N GLU A 72 -11.65 4.51 -1.35
CA GLU A 72 -11.46 4.33 0.10
C GLU A 72 -10.16 3.63 0.45
N LEU A 73 -9.73 2.63 -0.32
CA LEU A 73 -8.70 1.70 0.18
C LEU A 73 -7.28 2.21 -0.02
N PHE A 74 -6.93 2.72 -1.20
CA PHE A 74 -5.56 3.22 -1.44
C PHE A 74 -5.27 4.51 -0.69
N ASP A 75 -6.24 5.42 -0.60
CA ASP A 75 -6.08 6.68 0.14
C ASP A 75 -6.01 6.41 1.64
N TYR A 76 -6.89 5.56 2.18
CA TYR A 76 -6.86 5.17 3.59
C TYR A 76 -5.54 4.46 3.96
N LEU A 77 -5.07 3.53 3.14
CA LEU A 77 -3.84 2.78 3.42
C LEU A 77 -2.61 3.70 3.38
N ALA A 78 -2.54 4.61 2.40
CA ALA A 78 -1.48 5.60 2.34
C ALA A 78 -1.51 6.54 3.55
N GLU A 79 -2.70 6.99 3.97
CA GLU A 79 -2.85 7.81 5.17
C GLU A 79 -2.41 7.08 6.44
N ASP A 80 -2.76 5.80 6.59
CA ASP A 80 -2.35 4.96 7.72
C ASP A 80 -0.83 4.85 7.78
N ILE A 81 -0.16 4.66 6.64
CA ILE A 81 1.31 4.63 6.54
C ILE A 81 1.92 6.00 6.86
N ILE A 82 1.37 7.10 6.33
CA ILE A 82 1.84 8.46 6.63
C ILE A 82 1.71 8.78 8.13
N LYS A 83 0.60 8.37 8.76
CA LYS A 83 0.39 8.54 10.21
C LYS A 83 1.42 7.71 11.00
N HIS A 84 1.71 6.49 10.56
CA HIS A 84 2.73 5.62 11.13
C HIS A 84 4.14 6.25 11.05
N GLU A 85 4.52 6.82 9.91
CA GLU A 85 5.79 7.51 9.73
C GLU A 85 5.92 8.79 10.57
N LYS A 86 4.80 9.51 10.80
CA LYS A 86 4.79 10.63 11.75
C LYS A 86 5.08 10.17 13.19
N VAL A 87 4.65 8.97 13.57
CA VAL A 87 5.00 8.38 14.88
C VAL A 87 6.48 8.04 14.94
N LEU A 88 7.06 7.49 13.86
CA LEU A 88 8.50 7.23 13.79
C LEU A 88 9.30 8.51 14.01
N ALA A 89 8.95 9.60 13.33
CA ALA A 89 9.63 10.88 13.45
C ALA A 89 9.57 11.44 14.88
N ARG A 90 8.47 11.21 15.61
CA ARG A 90 8.31 11.60 17.03
C ARG A 90 9.15 10.71 17.94
N LEU A 91 9.19 9.41 17.68
CA LEU A 91 9.99 8.45 18.41
C LEU A 91 11.50 8.73 18.28
N GLN A 92 11.97 9.07 17.07
CA GLN A 92 13.36 9.48 16.81
C GLN A 92 13.74 10.79 17.54
N LYS A 93 12.76 11.67 17.81
CA LYS A 93 12.95 12.90 18.61
C LYS A 93 12.95 12.63 20.13
N GLY A 94 12.75 11.38 20.56
CA GLY A 94 12.72 11.02 21.97
C GLY A 94 11.47 11.51 22.71
N GLU A 95 10.35 11.66 22.01
CA GLU A 95 9.10 12.09 22.63
C GLU A 95 8.63 11.09 23.69
N LYS A 96 8.30 11.58 24.89
CA LYS A 96 7.88 10.75 26.03
C LYS A 96 6.51 10.14 25.76
N GLY A 97 6.33 8.88 26.19
CA GLY A 97 5.05 8.17 26.06
C GLY A 97 4.88 7.40 24.75
N LEU A 98 5.89 7.36 23.88
CA LEU A 98 5.94 6.48 22.71
C LEU A 98 6.88 5.30 22.99
N ALA A 99 6.40 4.08 22.79
CA ALA A 99 7.22 2.88 22.89
C ALA A 99 7.58 2.35 21.49
N ASP A 100 8.84 1.97 21.32
CA ASP A 100 9.33 1.29 20.11
C ASP A 100 8.56 0.00 19.80
N ALA A 101 8.15 -0.72 20.85
CA ALA A 101 7.34 -1.93 20.72
C ALA A 101 5.98 -1.66 20.06
N ASP A 102 5.30 -0.58 20.43
CA ASP A 102 3.99 -0.19 19.88
C ASP A 102 4.12 0.18 18.40
N TYR A 103 5.18 0.94 18.06
CA TYR A 103 5.50 1.26 16.67
C TYR A 103 5.74 -0.02 15.85
N ARG A 104 6.57 -0.94 16.34
CA ARG A 104 6.85 -2.21 15.66
C ARG A 104 5.62 -3.08 15.51
N GLN A 105 4.73 -3.10 16.50
CA GLN A 105 3.45 -3.79 16.39
C GLN A 105 2.61 -3.18 15.27
N LYS A 106 2.49 -1.85 15.24
CA LYS A 106 1.70 -1.18 14.20
C LYS A 106 2.27 -1.42 12.80
N HIS A 107 3.59 -1.41 12.67
CA HIS A 107 4.26 -1.72 11.42
C HIS A 107 3.93 -3.15 10.92
N ARG A 108 3.93 -4.15 11.82
CA ARG A 108 3.51 -5.52 11.46
C ARG A 108 2.05 -5.60 11.01
N GLU A 109 1.15 -4.82 11.60
CA GLU A 109 -0.24 -4.75 11.16
C GLU A 109 -0.35 -4.15 9.76
N LEU A 110 0.39 -3.07 9.47
CA LEU A 110 0.44 -2.46 8.14
C LEU A 110 1.00 -3.41 7.09
N LYS A 111 2.07 -4.14 7.43
CA LYS A 111 2.64 -5.17 6.56
C LYS A 111 1.61 -6.22 6.15
N LYS A 112 0.86 -6.76 7.13
CA LYS A 112 -0.21 -7.73 6.85
C LYS A 112 -1.29 -7.14 5.95
N LYS A 113 -1.68 -5.88 6.18
CA LYS A 113 -2.63 -5.18 5.29
C LYS A 113 -2.05 -5.11 3.86
N MET A 114 -0.81 -4.66 3.69
CA MET A 114 -0.14 -4.58 2.39
C MET A 114 -0.09 -5.93 1.66
N GLU A 115 0.19 -7.03 2.36
CA GLU A 115 0.20 -8.38 1.79
C GLU A 115 -1.18 -8.80 1.26
N VAL A 116 -2.23 -8.59 2.05
CA VAL A 116 -3.62 -8.87 1.63
C VAL A 116 -4.00 -8.02 0.41
N PHE A 117 -3.76 -6.71 0.47
CA PHE A 117 -4.04 -5.81 -0.64
C PHE A 117 -3.27 -6.17 -1.91
N THR A 118 -2.01 -6.58 -1.80
CA THR A 118 -1.21 -7.02 -2.93
C THR A 118 -1.83 -8.24 -3.61
N SER A 119 -2.32 -9.21 -2.82
CA SER A 119 -3.00 -10.39 -3.34
C SER A 119 -4.31 -10.02 -4.06
N ASP A 120 -5.15 -9.22 -3.40
CA ASP A 120 -6.45 -8.80 -3.93
C ASP A 120 -6.28 -8.00 -5.23
N PHE A 121 -5.32 -7.08 -5.24
CA PHE A 121 -5.01 -6.29 -6.42
C PHE A 121 -4.51 -7.16 -7.57
N ARG A 122 -3.70 -8.19 -7.30
CA ARG A 122 -3.26 -9.15 -8.32
C ARG A 122 -4.43 -9.93 -8.92
N GLU A 123 -5.39 -10.38 -8.11
CA GLU A 123 -6.60 -11.05 -8.62
C GLU A 123 -7.46 -10.11 -9.46
N PHE A 124 -7.60 -8.84 -9.03
CA PHE A 124 -8.26 -7.81 -9.81
C PHE A 124 -7.61 -7.61 -11.18
N LYS A 125 -6.27 -7.53 -11.25
CA LYS A 125 -5.52 -7.43 -12.50
C LYS A 125 -5.83 -8.60 -13.44
N LYS A 126 -5.83 -9.84 -12.93
CA LYS A 126 -6.17 -11.02 -13.72
C LYS A 126 -7.57 -10.93 -14.30
N MET A 127 -8.55 -10.47 -13.52
CA MET A 127 -9.92 -10.26 -14.00
C MET A 127 -9.94 -9.24 -15.14
N VAL A 128 -9.37 -8.05 -14.95
CA VAL A 128 -9.30 -6.99 -15.98
C VAL A 128 -8.68 -7.51 -17.27
N PHE A 129 -7.51 -8.17 -17.19
CA PHE A 129 -6.87 -8.71 -18.38
C PHE A 129 -7.63 -9.87 -19.01
N GLY A 130 -8.32 -10.69 -18.21
CA GLY A 130 -9.20 -11.75 -18.71
C GLY A 130 -10.31 -11.19 -19.59
N TYR A 131 -11.01 -10.16 -19.11
CA TYR A 131 -12.06 -9.48 -19.86
C TYR A 131 -11.54 -8.79 -21.14
N VAL A 132 -10.39 -8.13 -21.04
CA VAL A 132 -9.80 -7.46 -22.21
C VAL A 132 -9.34 -8.48 -23.27
N LYS A 133 -8.78 -9.62 -22.81
CA LYS A 133 -8.25 -10.69 -23.67
C LYS A 133 -9.29 -11.65 -24.21
N ALA A 134 -10.46 -11.80 -23.57
CA ALA A 134 -11.55 -12.60 -24.11
C ALA A 134 -11.95 -12.04 -25.49
N LEU A 135 -11.37 -12.69 -26.51
CA LEU A 135 -11.49 -12.56 -27.95
C LEU A 135 -10.83 -13.83 -28.52
#